data_AF-A0AAW8G3E7-F1
#
_entry.id   AF-A0AAW8G3E7-F1
#
_cell.length_a   1.000
_cell.length_b   1.000
_cell.length_c   1.000
_cell.angle_alpha   90.00
_cell.angle_beta   90.00
_cell.angle_gamma   90.00
#
_symmetry.space_group_name_H-M   'P 1'
#
loop_
_entity.id
_entity.type
_entity.pdbx_description
1 polymer ?
#
loop_
_entity_poly.entity_id
_entity_poly.type
_entity_poly.pdbx_seq_one_letter_code
_entity_poly.pdbx_strand_id
1 'polypeptide(L)'
;MNLSPISKVRQMNAGDFLKNHMRTAKPVVLEDFIDPGSPAFQKWNYDYFKSIAGDHQVNIYGSEIESLDRVASKPIRQSTFSEYLDQITTAPTEERLFLFNLLTIKPELKNDLRYHDITNGKILKWLPFMFFGGEGSITRNHIDIDMSHVFITQFQGIKRIWLFPWEQSDLMYKLPYNFHSLANIKEPDYNEFPGLRYINGYEAVIKPGETLYIPSGWWHYIQYETEGYSVSVRALPSSWLEKWRGFKNMVIIRNFDNLMRNIFKDRWFRHKVKAARRRAQKAIKKQKSFQI
;
A
#
# COMPACT_ATOMS: atom_id res chain seq x y z
N MET A 1 17.95 -7.69 5.50
CA MET A 1 17.14 -6.82 4.64
C MET A 1 18.04 -5.73 4.12
N ASN A 2 18.04 -5.52 2.81
CA ASN A 2 18.82 -4.48 2.17
C ASN A 2 17.87 -3.61 1.33
N LEU A 3 17.88 -2.30 1.51
CA LEU A 3 16.98 -1.37 0.83
C LEU A 3 17.81 -0.41 -0.04
N SER A 4 17.48 -0.36 -1.32
CA SER A 4 18.07 0.62 -2.26
C SER A 4 17.13 1.81 -2.45
N PRO A 5 17.63 3.05 -2.56
CA PRO A 5 16.76 4.20 -2.82
C PRO A 5 16.10 4.08 -4.20
N ILE A 6 14.85 4.52 -4.31
CA ILE A 6 14.13 4.63 -5.59
C ILE A 6 14.54 5.91 -6.30
N SER A 7 14.86 5.80 -7.59
CA SER A 7 15.15 6.97 -8.44
C SER A 7 13.92 7.86 -8.61
N LYS A 8 14.14 9.17 -8.58
CA LYS A 8 13.13 10.18 -8.92
C LYS A 8 13.32 10.61 -10.37
N VAL A 9 12.22 10.81 -11.09
CA VAL A 9 12.23 11.25 -12.48
C VAL A 9 11.10 12.26 -12.69
N ARG A 10 11.40 13.29 -13.48
CA ARG A 10 10.45 14.29 -13.96
C ARG A 10 10.27 14.16 -15.47
N GLN A 11 9.10 14.55 -16.00
CA GLN A 11 8.80 14.57 -17.42
C GLN A 11 9.00 13.22 -18.10
N MET A 12 8.64 12.13 -17.41
CA MET A 12 8.73 10.79 -17.99
C MET A 12 7.76 10.65 -19.15
N ASN A 13 8.22 10.20 -20.32
CA ASN A 13 7.33 9.88 -21.42
C ASN A 13 6.75 8.45 -21.27
N ALA A 14 5.61 8.20 -21.92
CA ALA A 14 4.93 6.92 -21.80
C ALA A 14 5.74 5.73 -22.35
N GLY A 15 6.53 5.94 -23.41
CA GLY A 15 7.36 4.89 -24.01
C GLY A 15 8.41 4.36 -23.03
N ASP A 16 9.15 5.28 -22.41
CA ASP A 16 10.18 4.94 -21.41
C ASP A 16 9.58 4.37 -20.14
N PHE A 17 8.46 4.93 -19.65
CA PHE A 17 7.77 4.37 -18.49
C PHE A 17 7.34 2.92 -18.74
N LEU A 18 6.67 2.66 -19.87
CA LEU A 18 6.17 1.34 -20.21
C LEU A 18 7.32 0.35 -20.38
N LYS A 19 8.41 0.74 -21.04
CA LYS A 19 9.57 -0.11 -21.33
C LYS A 19 10.41 -0.40 -20.08
N ASN A 20 10.76 0.64 -19.32
CA ASN A 20 11.80 0.56 -18.28
C ASN A 20 11.24 0.37 -16.87
N HIS A 21 9.93 0.59 -16.65
CA HIS A 21 9.29 0.51 -15.34
C HIS A 21 8.08 -0.45 -15.32
N MET A 22 7.09 -0.25 -16.19
CA MET A 22 5.87 -1.06 -16.12
C MET A 22 6.09 -2.51 -16.56
N ARG A 23 6.80 -2.74 -17.68
CA ARG A 23 7.09 -4.10 -18.20
C ARG A 23 8.13 -4.86 -17.38
N THR A 24 9.13 -4.17 -16.85
CA THR A 24 10.22 -4.73 -16.04
C THR A 24 9.87 -4.80 -14.55
N ALA A 25 8.67 -4.35 -14.17
CA ALA A 25 8.22 -4.21 -12.80
C ALA A 25 9.22 -3.46 -11.90
N LYS A 26 9.78 -2.34 -12.38
CA LYS A 26 10.72 -1.51 -11.62
C LYS A 26 10.02 -0.28 -11.03
N PRO A 27 10.01 -0.08 -9.70
CA PRO A 27 9.37 1.08 -9.09
C PRO A 27 10.12 2.38 -9.44
N VAL A 28 9.41 3.51 -9.40
CA VAL A 28 9.97 4.84 -9.66
C VAL A 28 9.13 5.90 -8.97
N VAL A 29 9.77 6.99 -8.53
CA VAL A 29 9.06 8.18 -8.08
C VAL A 29 8.98 9.16 -9.25
N LEU A 30 7.76 9.61 -9.55
CA LEU A 30 7.43 10.56 -10.60
C LEU A 30 7.15 11.91 -9.95
N GLU A 31 7.88 12.95 -10.35
CA GLU A 31 7.78 14.28 -9.73
C GLU A 31 6.64 15.14 -10.30
N ASP A 32 6.01 14.70 -11.39
CA ASP A 32 5.00 15.46 -12.13
C ASP A 32 3.88 14.58 -12.70
N PHE A 33 3.64 13.40 -12.14
CA PHE A 33 2.54 12.52 -12.58
C PHE A 33 1.16 13.16 -12.37
N ILE A 34 0.96 13.85 -11.24
CA ILE A 34 -0.11 14.84 -11.12
C ILE A 34 0.48 16.18 -11.57
N ASP A 35 -0.21 16.84 -12.48
CA ASP A 35 0.18 18.15 -12.97
C ASP A 35 0.31 19.14 -11.80
N PRO A 36 1.46 19.82 -11.61
CA PRO A 36 1.61 20.86 -10.60
C PRO A 36 0.57 21.99 -10.70
N GLY A 37 -0.02 22.21 -11.88
CA GLY A 37 -1.15 23.12 -12.11
C GLY A 37 -2.53 22.54 -11.76
N SER A 38 -2.60 21.34 -11.17
CA SER A 38 -3.84 20.74 -10.69
C SER A 38 -4.45 21.57 -9.56
N PRO A 39 -5.77 21.88 -9.60
CA PRO A 39 -6.44 22.62 -8.52
C PRO A 39 -6.23 21.98 -7.13
N ALA A 40 -6.05 20.66 -7.06
CA ALA A 40 -5.81 19.94 -5.82
C ALA A 40 -4.61 20.51 -5.02
N PHE A 41 -3.53 20.95 -5.68
CA PHE A 41 -2.35 21.49 -4.97
C PHE A 41 -2.54 22.88 -4.38
N GLN A 42 -3.57 23.62 -4.82
CA GLN A 42 -3.86 24.98 -4.33
C GLN A 42 -5.06 25.00 -3.38
N LYS A 43 -6.05 24.14 -3.66
CA LYS A 43 -7.36 24.15 -3.02
C LYS A 43 -7.42 23.22 -1.82
N TRP A 44 -6.74 22.08 -1.86
CA TRP A 44 -6.89 21.07 -0.83
C TRP A 44 -6.02 21.38 0.38
N ASN A 45 -6.66 21.42 1.54
CA ASN A 45 -6.04 21.48 2.85
C ASN A 45 -7.07 21.00 3.89
N TYR A 46 -6.66 20.88 5.15
CA TYR A 46 -7.56 20.39 6.19
C TYR A 46 -8.77 21.29 6.41
N ASP A 47 -8.63 22.61 6.36
CA ASP A 47 -9.76 23.53 6.53
C ASP A 47 -10.78 23.40 5.40
N TYR A 48 -10.31 23.27 4.16
CA TYR A 48 -11.18 23.01 3.02
C TYR A 48 -11.93 21.69 3.19
N PHE A 49 -11.23 20.61 3.59
CA PHE A 49 -11.87 19.32 3.84
C PHE A 49 -12.89 19.34 4.98
N LYS A 50 -12.61 20.07 6.06
CA LYS A 50 -13.56 20.33 7.15
C LYS A 50 -14.79 21.06 6.64
N SER A 51 -14.63 22.09 5.81
CA SER A 51 -15.77 22.86 5.29
C SER A 51 -16.72 22.06 4.38
N ILE A 52 -16.21 21.08 3.62
CA ILE A 52 -17.04 20.29 2.69
C ILE A 52 -17.59 19.00 3.30
N ALA A 53 -16.90 18.41 4.27
CA ALA A 53 -17.21 17.08 4.77
C ALA A 53 -16.93 16.88 6.28
N GLY A 54 -16.75 17.96 7.04
CA GLY A 54 -16.37 17.91 8.45
C GLY A 54 -17.31 17.06 9.32
N ASP A 55 -18.62 17.16 9.11
CA ASP A 55 -19.64 16.42 9.87
C ASP A 55 -19.73 14.93 9.52
N HIS A 56 -19.01 14.47 8.49
CA HIS A 56 -19.07 13.07 8.07
C HIS A 56 -18.47 12.16 9.15
N GLN A 57 -19.20 11.12 9.53
CA GLN A 57 -18.72 10.15 10.52
C GLN A 57 -17.65 9.25 9.93
N VAL A 58 -16.52 9.10 10.62
CA VAL A 58 -15.38 8.28 10.20
C VAL A 58 -15.04 7.23 11.23
N ASN A 59 -14.64 6.06 10.74
CA ASN A 59 -14.09 4.98 11.55
C ASN A 59 -12.58 5.17 11.68
N ILE A 60 -12.09 5.25 12.92
CA ILE A 60 -10.69 5.47 13.22
C ILE A 60 -10.04 4.14 13.59
N TYR A 61 -8.88 3.89 13.00
CA TYR A 61 -8.10 2.67 13.17
C TYR A 61 -6.76 3.01 13.80
N GLY A 62 -6.36 2.27 14.83
CA GLY A 62 -5.03 2.35 15.42
C GLY A 62 -4.01 1.46 14.70
N SER A 63 -2.95 1.11 15.44
CA SER A 63 -1.84 0.27 14.95
C SER A 63 -2.32 -1.07 14.40
N GLU A 64 -1.87 -1.44 13.19
CA GLU A 64 -2.26 -2.71 12.52
C GLU A 64 -1.56 -3.95 13.10
N ILE A 65 -0.64 -3.78 14.04
CA ILE A 65 0.18 -4.88 14.60
C ILE A 65 -0.69 -5.92 15.33
N GLU A 66 -1.90 -5.56 15.76
CA GLU A 66 -2.79 -6.43 16.52
C GLU A 66 -3.65 -7.41 15.67
N SER A 67 -3.58 -7.38 14.33
CA SER A 67 -4.44 -8.22 13.47
C SER A 67 -3.70 -9.01 12.39
N LEU A 68 -2.77 -9.88 12.80
CA LEU A 68 -1.93 -10.69 11.90
C LEU A 68 -2.74 -11.54 10.88
N ASP A 69 -3.91 -12.08 11.25
CA ASP A 69 -4.70 -12.96 10.39
C ASP A 69 -5.92 -12.32 9.69
N ARG A 70 -6.14 -11.00 9.79
CA ARG A 70 -7.31 -10.35 9.15
C ARG A 70 -6.87 -9.25 8.21
N VAL A 71 -7.61 -9.02 7.13
CA VAL A 71 -7.29 -7.98 6.13
C VAL A 71 -7.22 -6.59 6.77
N ALA A 72 -8.09 -6.33 7.76
CA ALA A 72 -8.10 -5.09 8.54
C ALA A 72 -8.42 -5.37 10.01
N SER A 73 -7.90 -4.53 10.91
CA SER A 73 -8.34 -4.45 12.31
C SER A 73 -9.77 -3.91 12.40
N LYS A 74 -10.42 -4.08 13.56
CA LYS A 74 -11.66 -3.38 13.86
C LYS A 74 -11.35 -1.90 14.15
N PRO A 75 -12.27 -0.96 13.85
CA PRO A 75 -12.09 0.42 14.30
C PRO A 75 -12.02 0.46 15.82
N ILE A 76 -11.16 1.35 16.34
CA ILE A 76 -10.97 1.56 17.78
C ILE A 76 -12.00 2.55 18.33
N ARG A 77 -12.47 3.48 17.50
CA ARG A 77 -13.53 4.47 17.80
C ARG A 77 -14.07 5.11 16.52
N GLN A 78 -15.07 5.97 16.70
CA GLN A 78 -15.64 6.84 15.65
C GLN A 78 -15.54 8.30 16.09
N SER A 79 -15.48 9.21 15.11
CA SER A 79 -15.63 10.65 15.32
C SER A 79 -16.16 11.30 14.04
N THR A 80 -16.38 12.62 14.09
CA THR A 80 -16.51 13.41 12.87
C THR A 80 -15.17 13.50 12.13
N PHE A 81 -15.22 13.75 10.82
CA PHE A 81 -14.02 13.94 10.01
C PHE A 81 -13.25 15.18 10.45
N SER A 82 -13.93 16.24 10.88
CA SER A 82 -13.27 17.44 11.40
C SER A 82 -12.43 17.15 12.65
N GLU A 83 -13.02 16.50 13.66
CA GLU A 83 -12.31 16.14 14.89
C GLU A 83 -11.10 15.25 14.62
N TYR A 84 -11.24 14.32 13.66
CA TYR A 84 -10.11 13.48 13.23
C TYR A 84 -8.97 14.31 12.63
N LEU A 85 -9.29 15.27 11.74
CA LEU A 85 -8.28 16.14 11.13
C LEU A 85 -7.60 17.06 12.17
N ASP A 86 -8.37 17.61 13.12
CA ASP A 86 -7.82 18.38 14.24
C ASP A 86 -6.83 17.54 15.06
N GLN A 87 -7.20 16.29 15.33
CA GLN A 87 -6.38 15.42 16.16
C GLN A 87 -5.05 15.05 15.51
N ILE A 88 -5.03 14.60 14.25
CA ILE A 88 -3.78 14.22 13.58
C ILE A 88 -2.84 15.41 13.38
N THR A 89 -3.38 16.65 13.40
CA THR A 89 -2.61 17.90 13.30
C THR A 89 -2.09 18.37 14.65
N THR A 90 -2.76 18.02 15.76
CA THR A 90 -2.40 18.49 17.10
C THR A 90 -1.16 17.79 17.66
N ALA A 91 -1.04 16.48 17.44
CA ALA A 91 0.08 15.69 17.95
C ALA A 91 0.29 14.41 17.12
N PRO A 92 1.51 13.84 17.14
CA PRO A 92 1.77 12.54 16.53
C PRO A 92 0.84 11.45 17.04
N THR A 93 0.33 10.62 16.12
CA THR A 93 -0.61 9.55 16.43
C THR A 93 -0.57 8.47 15.36
N GLU A 94 -0.62 7.20 15.80
CA GLU A 94 -0.70 6.06 14.88
C GLU A 94 -2.09 5.88 14.25
N GLU A 95 -3.02 6.77 14.55
CA GLU A 95 -4.38 6.72 14.05
C GLU A 95 -4.49 7.09 12.56
N ARG A 96 -5.38 6.38 11.87
CA ARG A 96 -5.61 6.55 10.43
C ARG A 96 -7.04 6.20 10.06
N LEU A 97 -7.43 6.58 8.85
CA LEU A 97 -8.68 6.14 8.25
C LEU A 97 -8.42 4.98 7.28
N PHE A 98 -9.20 3.91 7.41
CA PHE A 98 -9.13 2.74 6.53
C PHE A 98 -10.46 2.59 5.77
N LEU A 99 -10.37 2.42 4.44
CA LEU A 99 -11.52 2.37 3.51
C LEU A 99 -12.44 3.62 3.50
N PHE A 100 -12.08 4.69 4.21
CA PHE A 100 -12.66 6.01 4.01
C PHE A 100 -12.15 6.60 2.70
N ASN A 101 -13.04 7.08 1.83
CA ASN A 101 -12.67 7.73 0.58
C ASN A 101 -13.46 9.01 0.36
N LEU A 102 -12.84 10.15 0.65
CA LEU A 102 -13.45 11.47 0.47
C LEU A 102 -13.87 11.70 -1.00
N LEU A 103 -13.14 11.14 -1.98
CA LEU A 103 -13.46 11.26 -3.41
C LEU A 103 -14.73 10.49 -3.82
N THR A 104 -15.20 9.56 -2.99
CA THR A 104 -16.53 8.92 -3.18
C THR A 104 -17.63 9.80 -2.58
N ILE A 105 -17.37 10.43 -1.44
CA ILE A 105 -18.33 11.29 -0.74
C ILE A 105 -18.51 12.63 -1.46
N LYS A 106 -17.43 13.16 -2.03
CA LYS A 106 -17.36 14.43 -2.79
C LYS A 106 -16.72 14.17 -4.17
N PRO A 107 -17.47 13.58 -5.12
CA PRO A 107 -16.95 13.22 -6.44
C PRO A 107 -16.40 14.40 -7.25
N GLU A 108 -16.86 15.62 -6.99
CA GLU A 108 -16.39 16.85 -7.64
C GLU A 108 -14.88 17.09 -7.44
N LEU A 109 -14.31 16.60 -6.34
CA LEU A 109 -12.87 16.67 -6.07
C LEU A 109 -12.05 15.91 -7.13
N LYS A 110 -12.64 14.92 -7.82
CA LYS A 110 -11.94 14.22 -8.91
C LYS A 110 -11.57 15.15 -10.06
N ASN A 111 -12.31 16.25 -10.25
CA ASN A 111 -12.02 17.26 -11.26
C ASN A 111 -10.81 18.14 -10.90
N ASP A 112 -10.38 18.12 -9.63
CA ASP A 112 -9.21 18.84 -9.15
C ASP A 112 -7.89 18.11 -9.49
N LEU A 113 -7.98 16.87 -9.99
CA LEU A 113 -6.83 16.00 -10.30
C LEU A 113 -6.57 15.96 -11.81
N ARG A 114 -5.48 16.59 -12.26
CA ARG A 114 -5.01 16.51 -13.65
C ARG A 114 -3.80 15.57 -13.71
N TYR A 115 -3.93 14.52 -14.52
CA TYR A 115 -2.91 13.46 -14.62
C TYR A 115 -2.08 13.62 -15.90
N HIS A 116 -0.76 13.65 -15.77
CA HIS A 116 0.16 13.34 -16.86
C HIS A 116 0.21 11.81 -17.04
N ASP A 117 -0.73 11.30 -17.84
CA ASP A 117 -0.89 9.85 -18.01
C ASP A 117 0.23 9.24 -18.88
N ILE A 118 1.26 8.74 -18.21
CA ILE A 118 2.40 8.04 -18.81
C ILE A 118 2.13 6.55 -19.07
N THR A 119 0.89 6.09 -18.89
CA THR A 119 0.52 4.66 -18.99
C THR A 119 -0.16 4.29 -20.30
N ASN A 120 -0.35 5.25 -21.21
CA ASN A 120 -1.20 5.15 -22.40
C ASN A 120 -2.66 4.78 -22.06
N GLY A 121 -3.28 5.50 -21.14
CA GLY A 121 -4.71 5.35 -20.85
C GLY A 121 -5.07 4.16 -19.95
N LYS A 122 -4.10 3.54 -19.27
CA LYS A 122 -4.35 2.36 -18.42
C LYS A 122 -4.79 2.72 -17.00
N ILE A 123 -4.61 3.97 -16.56
CA ILE A 123 -5.01 4.42 -15.23
C ILE A 123 -6.54 4.55 -15.12
N LEU A 124 -7.10 4.02 -14.05
CA LEU A 124 -8.53 4.03 -13.75
C LEU A 124 -8.91 5.33 -13.01
N LYS A 125 -8.96 6.45 -13.75
CA LYS A 125 -9.24 7.79 -13.21
C LYS A 125 -10.59 7.93 -12.47
N TRP A 126 -11.53 7.00 -12.70
CA TRP A 126 -12.86 7.00 -12.07
C TRP A 126 -12.89 6.38 -10.66
N LEU A 127 -11.87 5.59 -10.28
CA LEU A 127 -11.70 4.95 -8.97
C LEU A 127 -10.42 5.40 -8.22
N PRO A 128 -10.21 6.71 -7.98
CA PRO A 128 -9.16 7.13 -7.07
C PRO A 128 -9.56 6.80 -5.62
N PHE A 129 -8.57 6.50 -4.78
CA PHE A 129 -8.73 6.30 -3.35
C PHE A 129 -7.90 7.29 -2.57
N MET A 130 -8.52 7.95 -1.59
CA MET A 130 -7.84 8.88 -0.71
C MET A 130 -7.48 8.21 0.62
N PHE A 131 -6.33 8.55 1.18
CA PHE A 131 -5.84 8.01 2.45
C PHE A 131 -5.43 9.15 3.37
N PHE A 132 -5.74 9.00 4.65
CA PHE A 132 -5.38 9.93 5.72
C PHE A 132 -4.72 9.15 6.86
N GLY A 133 -3.72 9.75 7.50
CA GLY A 133 -3.02 9.17 8.65
C GLY A 133 -2.27 10.23 9.44
N GLY A 134 -2.14 9.99 10.75
CA GLY A 134 -1.26 10.77 11.62
C GLY A 134 0.21 10.33 11.54
N GLU A 135 1.10 11.15 12.10
CA GLU A 135 2.52 10.84 12.21
C GLU A 135 2.75 9.56 13.03
N GLY A 136 3.48 8.61 12.45
CA GLY A 136 3.73 7.29 13.05
C GLY A 136 2.76 6.21 12.59
N SER A 137 1.63 6.56 11.98
CA SER A 137 0.67 5.57 11.46
C SER A 137 1.28 4.71 10.33
N ILE A 138 0.89 3.43 10.30
CA ILE A 138 1.42 2.46 9.36
C ILE A 138 0.32 1.71 8.61
N THR A 139 0.63 1.33 7.37
CA THR A 139 -0.04 0.24 6.68
C THR A 139 0.96 -0.90 6.58
N ARG A 140 0.63 -2.03 7.23
CA ARG A 140 1.53 -3.17 7.35
C ARG A 140 1.90 -3.71 5.97
N ASN A 141 3.02 -4.41 5.92
CA ASN A 141 3.52 -4.98 4.68
C ASN A 141 2.50 -5.92 4.04
N HIS A 142 2.08 -5.59 2.81
CA HIS A 142 1.04 -6.29 2.10
C HIS A 142 1.20 -6.21 0.58
N ILE A 143 0.40 -7.01 -0.12
CA ILE A 143 0.21 -6.92 -1.57
C ILE A 143 -1.26 -6.59 -1.81
N ASP A 144 -1.52 -5.75 -2.81
CA ASP A 144 -2.88 -5.50 -3.25
C ASP A 144 -3.54 -6.77 -3.81
N ILE A 145 -4.71 -7.12 -3.27
CA ILE A 145 -5.43 -8.36 -3.61
C ILE A 145 -5.76 -8.47 -5.11
N ASP A 146 -6.01 -7.35 -5.77
CA ASP A 146 -6.39 -7.27 -7.18
C ASP A 146 -5.20 -7.33 -8.14
N MET A 147 -3.96 -7.37 -7.61
CA MET A 147 -2.72 -7.35 -8.40
C MET A 147 -2.67 -6.13 -9.35
N SER A 148 -3.21 -4.98 -8.96
CA SER A 148 -3.11 -3.75 -9.75
C SER A 148 -1.73 -3.11 -9.63
N HIS A 149 -1.35 -2.33 -10.64
CA HIS A 149 -0.32 -1.31 -10.49
C HIS A 149 -0.92 -0.14 -9.69
N VAL A 150 -0.15 0.45 -8.78
CA VAL A 150 -0.62 1.57 -7.96
C VAL A 150 0.27 2.78 -8.17
N PHE A 151 -0.36 3.94 -8.31
CA PHE A 151 0.29 5.24 -8.32
C PHE A 151 -0.22 6.00 -7.11
N ILE A 152 0.61 6.18 -6.08
CA ILE A 152 0.26 6.90 -4.86
C ILE A 152 0.93 8.26 -4.85
N THR A 153 0.13 9.32 -4.89
CA THR A 153 0.58 10.71 -4.90
C THR A 153 0.37 11.34 -3.55
N GLN A 154 1.42 11.94 -2.99
CA GLN A 154 1.34 12.66 -1.73
C GLN A 154 0.89 14.10 -1.96
N PHE A 155 -0.04 14.60 -1.14
CA PHE A 155 -0.54 15.98 -1.23
C PHE A 155 -0.22 16.81 0.01
N GLN A 156 -0.15 16.18 1.19
CA GLN A 156 0.25 16.80 2.45
C GLN A 156 1.10 15.83 3.24
N GLY A 157 2.17 16.30 3.87
CA GLY A 157 3.03 15.48 4.72
C GLY A 157 3.97 14.55 3.95
N ILE A 158 4.62 13.63 4.67
CA ILE A 158 5.68 12.77 4.15
C ILE A 158 5.34 11.29 4.39
N LYS A 159 5.53 10.46 3.37
CA LYS A 159 5.44 8.99 3.50
C LYS A 159 6.75 8.31 3.19
N ARG A 160 7.14 7.38 4.05
CA ARG A 160 8.20 6.39 3.77
C ARG A 160 7.55 5.09 3.33
N ILE A 161 8.05 4.54 2.24
CA ILE A 161 7.49 3.35 1.61
C ILE A 161 8.62 2.37 1.30
N TRP A 162 8.49 1.15 1.80
CA TRP A 162 9.39 0.05 1.45
C TRP A 162 8.70 -0.91 0.51
N LEU A 163 9.39 -1.28 -0.56
CA LEU A 163 8.87 -2.08 -1.66
C LEU A 163 9.70 -3.36 -1.82
N PHE A 164 9.05 -4.52 -1.93
CA PHE A 164 9.72 -5.79 -2.22
C PHE A 164 9.02 -6.54 -3.34
N PRO A 165 9.77 -7.14 -4.27
CA PRO A 165 9.19 -7.87 -5.39
C PRO A 165 8.51 -9.17 -4.91
N TRP A 166 7.48 -9.60 -5.64
CA TRP A 166 6.64 -10.75 -5.30
C TRP A 166 7.44 -12.04 -5.06
N GLU A 167 8.56 -12.23 -5.77
CA GLU A 167 9.42 -13.42 -5.72
C GLU A 167 9.99 -13.67 -4.33
N GLN A 168 10.06 -12.64 -3.48
CA GLN A 168 10.58 -12.72 -2.13
C GLN A 168 9.51 -13.07 -1.09
N SER A 169 8.26 -13.29 -1.51
CA SER A 169 7.10 -13.62 -0.65
C SER A 169 7.37 -14.72 0.38
N ASP A 170 8.08 -15.77 0.00
CA ASP A 170 8.37 -16.88 0.91
C ASP A 170 9.40 -16.49 1.99
N LEU A 171 10.41 -15.68 1.64
CA LEU A 171 11.36 -15.10 2.60
C LEU A 171 10.70 -14.08 3.53
N MET A 172 9.62 -13.45 3.06
CA MET A 172 8.78 -12.53 3.83
C MET A 172 7.65 -13.24 4.58
N TYR A 173 7.66 -14.58 4.70
CA TYR A 173 6.68 -15.32 5.50
C TYR A 173 5.22 -15.05 5.11
N LYS A 174 4.95 -14.88 3.81
CA LYS A 174 3.59 -14.72 3.26
C LYS A 174 2.69 -15.84 3.76
N LEU A 175 1.55 -15.51 4.37
CA LEU A 175 0.55 -16.53 4.71
C LEU A 175 -0.12 -17.12 3.45
N PRO A 176 -0.38 -18.44 3.40
CA PRO A 176 -1.23 -19.02 2.37
C PRO A 176 -2.60 -18.32 2.32
N TYR A 177 -3.15 -18.11 1.13
CA TYR A 177 -4.48 -17.52 0.91
C TYR A 177 -4.70 -16.11 1.47
N ASN A 178 -3.64 -15.46 1.94
CA ASN A 178 -3.65 -14.12 2.49
C ASN A 178 -2.66 -13.23 1.70
N PHE A 179 -2.75 -11.92 1.89
CA PHE A 179 -2.00 -10.90 1.17
C PHE A 179 -1.06 -10.10 2.08
N HIS A 180 -0.83 -10.61 3.29
CA HIS A 180 0.02 -10.01 4.31
C HIS A 180 1.16 -10.95 4.72
N SER A 181 2.22 -10.33 5.23
CA SER A 181 3.35 -11.00 5.87
C SER A 181 3.07 -11.22 7.35
N LEU A 182 3.59 -12.32 7.92
CA LEU A 182 3.61 -12.52 9.37
C LEU A 182 4.61 -11.61 10.09
N ALA A 183 5.69 -11.25 9.41
CA ALA A 183 6.81 -10.61 10.06
C ALA A 183 6.60 -9.09 10.11
N ASN A 184 6.88 -8.49 11.26
CA ASN A 184 7.07 -7.05 11.35
C ASN A 184 8.39 -6.72 10.64
N ILE A 185 8.33 -5.99 9.52
CA ILE A 185 9.54 -5.65 8.78
C ILE A 185 10.19 -4.36 9.28
N LYS A 186 9.46 -3.48 9.97
CA LYS A 186 9.97 -2.24 10.58
C LYS A 186 10.93 -2.57 11.71
N GLU A 187 10.51 -3.49 12.57
CA GLU A 187 11.29 -4.00 13.71
C GLU A 187 11.40 -5.52 13.59
N PRO A 188 12.30 -6.02 12.71
CA PRO A 188 12.37 -7.44 12.39
C PRO A 188 13.07 -8.24 13.49
N ASP A 189 12.34 -9.20 14.09
CA ASP A 189 12.97 -10.29 14.83
C ASP A 189 13.60 -11.29 13.84
N TYR A 190 14.90 -11.18 13.64
CA TYR A 190 15.65 -12.07 12.75
C TYR A 190 15.89 -13.47 13.30
N ASN A 191 15.61 -13.72 14.59
CA ASN A 191 15.65 -15.06 15.17
C ASN A 191 14.35 -15.80 14.84
N GLU A 192 13.21 -15.11 14.94
CA GLU A 192 11.91 -15.66 14.54
C GLU A 192 11.77 -15.73 13.00
N PHE A 193 12.22 -14.68 12.31
CA PHE A 193 12.06 -14.49 10.86
C PHE A 193 13.40 -14.34 10.12
N PRO A 194 14.31 -15.35 10.17
CA PRO A 194 15.63 -15.28 9.54
C PRO A 194 15.60 -15.07 8.02
N GLY A 195 14.48 -15.37 7.34
CA GLY A 195 14.30 -15.11 5.91
C GLY A 195 14.47 -13.64 5.53
N LEU A 196 14.12 -12.71 6.45
CA LEU A 196 14.26 -11.28 6.24
C LEU A 196 15.71 -10.80 6.12
N ARG A 197 16.71 -11.63 6.47
CA ARG A 197 18.12 -11.30 6.23
C ARG A 197 18.43 -11.24 4.74
N TYR A 198 17.76 -12.06 3.93
CA TYR A 198 18.05 -12.26 2.50
C TYR A 198 17.17 -11.44 1.56
N ILE A 199 16.27 -10.61 2.09
CA ILE A 199 15.39 -9.81 1.22
C ILE A 199 16.09 -8.52 0.76
N ASN A 200 15.90 -8.20 -0.52
CA ASN A 200 16.34 -6.97 -1.15
C ASN A 200 15.10 -6.19 -1.60
N GLY A 201 15.02 -4.93 -1.22
CA GLY A 201 13.89 -4.09 -1.55
C GLY A 201 14.34 -2.70 -1.96
N TYR A 202 13.34 -1.83 -2.09
CA TYR A 202 13.53 -0.44 -2.41
C TYR A 202 12.89 0.44 -1.35
N GLU A 203 13.44 1.62 -1.12
CA GLU A 203 12.87 2.65 -0.27
C GLU A 203 12.55 3.91 -1.08
N ALA A 204 11.33 4.43 -0.92
CA ALA A 204 10.97 5.78 -1.32
C ALA A 204 10.52 6.60 -0.12
N VAL A 205 10.93 7.87 -0.10
CA VAL A 205 10.31 8.90 0.73
C VAL A 205 9.65 9.89 -0.21
N ILE A 206 8.31 9.89 -0.22
CA ILE A 206 7.50 10.76 -1.07
C ILE A 206 7.00 11.98 -0.31
N LYS A 207 7.11 13.14 -0.95
CA LYS A 207 6.71 14.48 -0.46
C LYS A 207 5.55 15.03 -1.31
N PRO A 208 4.87 16.12 -0.89
CA PRO A 208 3.80 16.73 -1.67
C PRO A 208 4.19 16.97 -3.13
N GLY A 209 3.36 16.50 -4.06
CA GLY A 209 3.61 16.56 -5.50
C GLY A 209 4.24 15.29 -6.09
N GLU A 210 4.89 14.46 -5.28
CA GLU A 210 5.55 13.25 -5.76
C GLU A 210 4.59 12.04 -5.79
N THR A 211 4.68 11.26 -6.85
CA THR A 211 3.92 10.02 -7.04
C THR A 211 4.85 8.82 -7.05
N LEU A 212 4.65 7.86 -6.15
CA LEU A 212 5.33 6.57 -6.23
C LEU A 212 4.53 5.62 -7.13
N TYR A 213 5.19 5.08 -8.15
CA TYR A 213 4.72 3.93 -8.91
C TYR A 213 5.13 2.62 -8.21
N ILE A 214 4.13 1.86 -7.79
CA ILE A 214 4.25 0.52 -7.20
C ILE A 214 3.81 -0.50 -8.26
N PRO A 215 4.71 -1.37 -8.73
CA PRO A 215 4.35 -2.36 -9.73
C PRO A 215 3.37 -3.42 -9.21
N SER A 216 2.63 -4.04 -10.12
CA SER A 216 1.68 -5.11 -9.81
C SER A 216 2.32 -6.22 -8.98
N GLY A 217 1.64 -6.64 -7.91
CA GLY A 217 2.05 -7.76 -7.07
C GLY A 217 3.22 -7.47 -6.12
N TRP A 218 3.69 -6.22 -6.05
CA TRP A 218 4.76 -5.86 -5.12
C TRP A 218 4.25 -5.73 -3.69
N TRP A 219 5.06 -6.26 -2.78
CA TRP A 219 4.91 -6.00 -1.35
C TRP A 219 5.22 -4.56 -1.07
N HIS A 220 4.39 -3.93 -0.25
CA HIS A 220 4.62 -2.57 0.18
C HIS A 220 4.22 -2.36 1.63
N TYR A 221 5.12 -1.71 2.35
CA TYR A 221 4.94 -1.18 3.70
C TYR A 221 4.94 0.34 3.61
N ILE A 222 3.99 1.00 4.26
CA ILE A 222 3.81 2.45 4.18
C ILE A 222 3.78 3.00 5.60
N GLN A 223 4.62 3.99 5.87
CA GLN A 223 4.67 4.74 7.11
C GLN A 223 4.45 6.22 6.84
N TYR A 224 3.61 6.85 7.64
CA TYR A 224 3.48 8.30 7.71
C TYR A 224 4.60 8.85 8.60
N GLU A 225 5.55 9.57 8.01
CA GLU A 225 6.64 10.25 8.73
C GLU A 225 6.17 11.57 9.33
N THR A 226 5.10 12.14 8.77
CA THR A 226 4.29 13.22 9.33
C THR A 226 2.83 12.88 9.09
N GLU A 227 1.90 13.58 9.74
CA GLU A 227 0.50 13.54 9.37
C GLU A 227 0.32 13.98 7.91
N GLY A 228 -0.71 13.46 7.25
CA GLY A 228 -0.89 13.80 5.86
C GLY A 228 -2.00 13.05 5.15
N TYR A 229 -2.11 13.34 3.86
CA TYR A 229 -3.01 12.64 2.97
C TYR A 229 -2.44 12.45 1.57
N SER A 230 -2.91 11.39 0.92
CA SER A 230 -2.46 10.97 -0.40
C SER A 230 -3.64 10.47 -1.23
N VAL A 231 -3.53 10.55 -2.55
CA VAL A 231 -4.47 9.88 -3.46
C VAL A 231 -3.73 8.77 -4.20
N SER A 232 -4.33 7.59 -4.25
CA SER A 232 -3.90 6.53 -5.15
C SER A 232 -4.84 6.36 -6.33
N VAL A 233 -4.25 6.05 -7.49
CA VAL A 233 -4.97 5.54 -8.66
C VAL A 233 -4.37 4.21 -9.08
N ARG A 234 -5.22 3.32 -9.57
CA ARG A 234 -4.82 1.98 -10.03
C ARG A 234 -4.70 1.96 -11.54
N ALA A 235 -3.76 1.18 -12.06
CA ALA A 235 -3.75 0.76 -13.45
C ALA A 235 -3.84 -0.78 -13.52
N LEU A 236 -4.68 -1.27 -14.43
CA LEU A 236 -4.85 -2.72 -14.58
C LEU A 236 -3.56 -3.36 -15.10
N PRO A 237 -3.18 -4.55 -14.60
CA PRO A 237 -2.03 -5.25 -15.11
C PRO A 237 -2.21 -5.56 -16.60
N SER A 238 -1.12 -5.48 -17.36
CA SER A 238 -1.17 -5.76 -18.80
C SER A 238 -1.17 -7.27 -19.09
N SER A 239 -0.62 -8.07 -18.17
CA SER A 239 -0.51 -9.52 -18.32
C SER A 239 -1.83 -10.24 -18.02
N TRP A 240 -2.24 -11.14 -18.92
CA TRP A 240 -3.42 -12.00 -18.70
C TRP A 240 -3.28 -12.85 -17.44
N LEU A 241 -2.07 -13.35 -17.16
CA LEU A 241 -1.79 -14.15 -15.97
C LEU A 241 -1.99 -13.35 -14.68
N GLU A 242 -1.61 -12.08 -14.67
CA GLU A 242 -1.80 -11.19 -13.52
C GLU A 242 -3.27 -10.81 -13.33
N LYS A 243 -4.00 -10.53 -14.42
CA LYS A 243 -5.45 -10.30 -14.39
C LYS A 243 -6.18 -11.51 -13.80
N TRP A 244 -5.84 -12.72 -14.25
CA TRP A 244 -6.40 -13.96 -13.70
C TRP A 244 -6.03 -14.16 -12.23
N ARG A 245 -4.78 -13.88 -11.85
CA ARG A 245 -4.35 -13.94 -10.44
C ARG A 245 -5.18 -12.99 -9.58
N GLY A 246 -5.35 -11.73 -10.00
CA GLY A 246 -6.18 -10.74 -9.31
C GLY A 246 -7.63 -11.21 -9.14
N PHE A 247 -8.26 -11.68 -10.23
CA PHE A 247 -9.61 -12.23 -10.18
C PHE A 247 -9.72 -13.43 -9.20
N LYS A 248 -8.83 -14.42 -9.36
CA LYS A 248 -8.78 -15.61 -8.48
C LYS A 248 -8.57 -15.22 -7.02
N ASN A 249 -7.74 -14.22 -6.75
CA ASN A 249 -7.49 -13.71 -5.41
C ASN A 249 -8.77 -13.15 -4.78
N MET A 250 -9.48 -12.28 -5.51
CA MET A 250 -10.68 -11.59 -5.02
C MET A 250 -11.88 -12.52 -4.84
N VAL A 251 -12.10 -13.44 -5.80
CA VAL A 251 -13.33 -14.24 -5.89
C VAL A 251 -13.19 -15.63 -5.26
N ILE A 252 -12.04 -16.28 -5.43
CA ILE A 252 -11.87 -17.68 -5.00
C ILE A 252 -11.11 -17.73 -3.68
N ILE A 253 -9.88 -17.19 -3.66
CA ILE A 253 -8.97 -17.34 -2.52
C ILE A 253 -9.51 -16.67 -1.27
N ARG A 254 -9.99 -15.42 -1.37
CA ARG A 254 -10.54 -14.69 -0.23
C ARG A 254 -11.76 -15.41 0.38
N ASN A 255 -12.68 -15.86 -0.46
CA ASN A 255 -13.89 -16.54 -0.01
C ASN A 255 -13.58 -17.90 0.62
N PHE A 256 -12.65 -18.65 0.03
CA PHE A 256 -12.15 -19.89 0.60
C PHE A 256 -11.48 -19.66 1.97
N ASP A 257 -10.58 -18.69 2.10
CA ASP A 257 -9.90 -18.41 3.38
C ASP A 257 -10.89 -17.95 4.47
N ASN A 258 -11.94 -17.19 4.10
CA ASN A 258 -13.01 -16.83 5.01
C ASN A 258 -13.83 -18.03 5.49
N LEU A 259 -14.20 -18.92 4.57
CA LEU A 259 -14.90 -20.16 4.90
C LEU A 259 -14.06 -21.03 5.84
N MET A 260 -12.78 -21.24 5.52
CA MET A 260 -11.88 -22.06 6.33
C MET A 260 -11.64 -21.46 7.71
N ARG A 261 -11.56 -20.12 7.83
CA ARG A 261 -11.50 -19.42 9.12
C ARG A 261 -12.75 -19.67 9.95
N ASN A 262 -13.94 -19.63 9.34
CA ASN A 262 -15.19 -19.88 10.04
C ASN A 262 -15.31 -21.33 10.55
N ILE A 263 -14.91 -22.31 9.73
CA ILE A 263 -15.00 -23.74 10.09
C ILE A 263 -13.91 -24.14 11.10
N PHE A 264 -12.66 -23.76 10.85
CA PHE A 264 -11.50 -24.33 11.55
C PHE A 264 -10.80 -23.36 12.51
N LYS A 265 -11.18 -22.07 12.52
CA LYS A 265 -10.69 -21.04 13.45
C LYS A 265 -9.16 -21.08 13.62
N ASP A 266 -8.66 -21.15 14.86
CA ASP A 266 -7.22 -21.12 15.17
C ASP A 266 -6.43 -22.30 14.60
N ARG A 267 -7.08 -23.44 14.31
CA ARG A 267 -6.40 -24.56 13.64
C ARG A 267 -5.99 -24.18 12.22
N TRP A 268 -6.84 -23.42 11.52
CA TRP A 268 -6.53 -22.93 10.18
C TRP A 268 -5.39 -21.90 10.22
N PHE A 269 -5.43 -20.96 11.16
CA PHE A 269 -4.35 -19.99 11.30
C PHE A 269 -3.01 -20.66 11.60
N ARG A 270 -2.96 -21.59 12.56
CA ARG A 270 -1.74 -22.36 12.87
C ARG A 270 -1.24 -23.17 11.67
N HIS A 271 -2.14 -23.75 10.88
CA HIS A 271 -1.77 -24.43 9.65
C HIS A 271 -1.11 -23.47 8.66
N LYS A 272 -1.70 -22.29 8.43
CA LYS A 272 -1.15 -21.24 7.55
C LYS A 272 0.23 -20.77 8.01
N VAL A 273 0.41 -20.55 9.31
CA VAL A 273 1.71 -20.17 9.91
C VAL A 273 2.77 -21.25 9.67
N LYS A 274 2.45 -22.53 9.95
CA LYS A 274 3.37 -23.66 9.73
C LYS A 274 3.76 -23.77 8.25
N ALA A 275 2.81 -23.60 7.34
CA ALA A 275 3.06 -23.62 5.90
C ALA A 275 3.93 -22.44 5.43
N ALA A 276 3.72 -21.23 5.96
CA ALA A 276 4.56 -20.07 5.69
C ALA A 276 6.01 -20.29 6.17
N ARG A 277 6.19 -20.75 7.41
CA ARG A 277 7.51 -21.06 7.97
C ARG A 277 8.25 -22.14 7.18
N ARG A 278 7.57 -23.21 6.75
CA ARG A 278 8.16 -24.26 5.91
C ARG A 278 8.64 -23.72 4.55
N ARG A 279 7.85 -22.85 3.90
CA ARG A 279 8.24 -22.22 2.64
C ARG A 279 9.44 -21.28 2.81
N ALA A 280 9.43 -20.47 3.87
CA ALA A 280 10.56 -19.62 4.22
C ALA A 280 11.85 -20.42 4.43
N GLN A 281 11.80 -21.52 5.18
CA GLN A 281 12.96 -22.40 5.38
C GLN A 281 13.51 -22.97 4.06
N LYS A 282 12.63 -23.39 3.14
CA LYS A 282 13.04 -23.85 1.80
C LYS A 282 13.71 -22.72 1.01
N ALA A 283 13.14 -21.53 1.04
CA ALA A 283 13.70 -20.35 0.37
C ALA A 283 15.06 -19.94 0.94
N ILE A 284 15.22 -19.94 2.27
CA ILE A 284 16.49 -19.66 2.97
C ILE A 284 17.57 -20.65 2.55
N LYS A 285 17.27 -21.96 2.52
CA LYS A 285 18.24 -22.98 2.08
C LYS A 285 18.72 -22.71 0.65
N LYS A 286 17.81 -22.32 -0.25
CA LYS A 286 18.13 -21.95 -1.62
C LYS A 286 19.02 -20.69 -1.70
N GLN A 287 18.83 -19.70 -0.84
CA GLN A 287 19.71 -18.52 -0.80
C GLN A 287 21.13 -18.89 -0.34
N LYS A 288 21.25 -19.74 0.68
CA LYS A 288 22.56 -20.19 1.18
C LYS A 288 23.36 -20.99 0.15
N SER A 289 22.70 -21.78 -0.70
CA SER A 289 23.39 -22.54 -1.75
C SER A 289 23.97 -21.67 -2.88
N PHE A 290 23.55 -20.41 -3.01
CA PHE A 290 24.14 -19.46 -3.96
C PHE A 290 25.28 -18.63 -3.35
N GLN A 291 25.55 -18.78 -2.05
CA GLN A 291 26.65 -18.09 -1.35
C GLN A 291 27.90 -18.99 -1.17
N ILE A 292 27.85 -20.21 -1.70
CA ILE A 292 28.94 -21.19 -1.75
C ILE A 292 29.43 -21.25 -3.19
#